data_AF-A0A845I5V5-F1
#
_entry.id   AF-A0A845I5V5-F1
#
_cell.length_a   1.000
_cell.length_b   1.000
_cell.length_c   1.000
_cell.angle_alpha   90.00
_cell.angle_beta   90.00
_cell.angle_gamma   90.00
#
_symmetry.space_group_name_H-M   'P 1'
#
loop_
_entity.id
_entity.type
_entity.pdbx_description
1 polymer ?
#
loop_
_entity_poly.entity_id
_entity_poly.type
_entity_poly.pdbx_seq_one_letter_code
_entity_poly.pdbx_strand_id
1 'polypeptide(L)'
;MGSGREKLHGILSTILAENAHKRTNGRVASDRTTTAYGEVLRMGFDVLYEIGYRIENPRNINETHIKALCEYWHGKNKAISTIQDYLSKFRIFSGWIGKKGMVKSLPDYLPNIPKQELRVTKVAKVSKGWTENGVNISEKIALAENIDKRFSLMLRMMLAFGLRRKEVMHTRVWKADHGNKLVIYPGEAKGGRPRDIFIDNNDQRQVLDYVKSQVGKTEPLGWHTKENGTIASLAYNIKRYNRLMASIGITKLKDGVTGHGLRAQYAENSALIAGLIPPTLGGSANQMEKDVLDLKRAQISELLGHSRIIVTAAYYGAFKYKTGAPIDRLALFQINMETALNKIPPTTLLNVPEEHKAHCRKMVEELEEFDVCTTIKHIHYLWEQHSKRFASPWASPQHSNLAALQVVAMRLNGEKVDDQ
;
A
#
# COMPACT_ATOMS: atom_id res chain seq x y z
N MET A 1 23.90 -16.42 -36.31
CA MET A 1 23.17 -15.34 -35.59
C MET A 1 23.91 -14.82 -34.33
N GLY A 2 25.15 -15.23 -34.02
CA GLY A 2 25.81 -14.93 -32.73
C GLY A 2 26.54 -13.58 -32.61
N SER A 3 27.38 -13.20 -33.59
CA SER A 3 28.37 -12.12 -33.40
C SER A 3 27.78 -10.72 -33.13
N GLY A 4 26.81 -10.26 -33.93
CA GLY A 4 26.27 -8.90 -33.79
C GLY A 4 25.46 -8.68 -32.50
N ARG A 5 24.73 -9.70 -32.05
CA ARG A 5 23.91 -9.64 -30.82
C ARG A 5 24.79 -9.67 -29.57
N GLU A 6 25.83 -10.50 -29.56
CA GLU A 6 26.83 -10.53 -28.50
C GLU A 6 27.56 -9.19 -28.39
N LYS A 7 27.98 -8.63 -29.53
CA LYS A 7 28.59 -7.30 -29.61
C LYS A 7 27.68 -6.22 -29.02
N LEU A 8 26.38 -6.24 -29.34
CA LEU A 8 25.41 -5.32 -28.75
C LEU A 8 25.38 -5.41 -27.22
N HIS A 9 25.27 -6.63 -26.67
CA HIS A 9 25.15 -6.83 -25.23
C HIS A 9 26.45 -6.49 -24.48
N GLY A 10 27.60 -6.71 -25.12
CA GLY A 10 28.90 -6.25 -24.63
C GLY A 10 28.94 -4.73 -24.49
N ILE A 11 28.65 -4.00 -25.58
CA ILE A 11 28.67 -2.53 -25.58
C ILE A 11 27.62 -1.96 -24.60
N LEU A 12 26.43 -2.57 -24.54
CA LEU A 12 25.38 -2.15 -23.61
C LEU A 12 25.80 -2.33 -22.15
N SER A 13 26.50 -3.41 -21.83
CA SER A 13 26.99 -3.67 -20.47
C SER A 13 28.04 -2.64 -20.04
N THR A 14 28.91 -2.20 -20.95
CA THR A 14 29.85 -1.10 -20.71
C THR A 14 29.11 0.21 -20.41
N ILE A 15 28.12 0.59 -21.24
CA ILE A 15 27.33 1.82 -21.01
C ILE A 15 26.61 1.77 -19.66
N LEU A 16 26.02 0.62 -19.31
CA LEU A 16 25.33 0.40 -18.04
C LEU A 16 26.28 0.58 -16.85
N ALA A 17 27.48 -0.01 -16.90
CA ALA A 17 28.47 0.11 -15.84
C ALA A 17 28.87 1.58 -15.59
N GLU A 18 29.08 2.34 -16.66
CA GLU A 18 29.48 3.75 -16.61
C GLU A 18 28.39 4.71 -16.10
N ASN A 19 27.10 4.38 -16.32
CA ASN A 19 26.01 5.35 -16.19
C ASN A 19 24.89 4.96 -15.22
N ALA A 20 24.55 3.67 -15.09
CA ALA A 20 23.31 3.28 -14.43
C ALA A 20 23.28 3.56 -12.91
N HIS A 21 24.45 3.72 -12.29
CA HIS A 21 24.61 4.12 -10.89
C HIS A 21 24.42 5.64 -10.66
N LYS A 22 24.39 6.45 -11.73
CA LYS A 22 24.25 7.92 -11.63
C LYS A 22 22.78 8.31 -11.74
N ARG A 23 22.26 9.08 -10.79
CA ARG A 23 20.92 9.68 -10.89
C ARG A 23 21.00 11.09 -11.45
N THR A 24 19.91 11.54 -12.08
CA THR A 24 19.78 12.89 -12.62
C THR A 24 19.87 14.00 -11.57
N ASN A 25 19.70 13.66 -10.28
CA ASN A 25 19.82 14.59 -9.16
C ASN A 25 21.17 14.51 -8.43
N GLY A 26 22.19 13.92 -9.06
CA GLY A 26 23.54 13.80 -8.50
C GLY A 26 23.73 12.71 -7.43
N ARG A 27 22.66 12.05 -6.98
CA ARG A 27 22.76 10.94 -6.01
C ARG A 27 23.11 9.62 -6.69
N VAL A 28 23.63 8.67 -5.92
CA VAL A 28 23.86 7.29 -6.39
C VAL A 28 22.52 6.54 -6.47
N ALA A 29 22.31 5.81 -7.56
CA ALA A 29 21.16 4.95 -7.76
C ALA A 29 21.31 3.68 -6.90
N SER A 30 20.21 3.15 -6.40
CA SER A 30 20.26 1.87 -5.70
C SER A 30 20.55 0.72 -6.67
N ASP A 31 21.15 -0.36 -6.18
CA ASP A 31 21.44 -1.56 -6.99
C ASP A 31 20.23 -2.06 -7.75
N ARG A 32 19.06 -2.09 -7.09
CA ARG A 32 17.79 -2.49 -7.75
C ARG A 32 17.46 -1.60 -8.95
N THR A 33 17.76 -0.30 -8.87
CA THR A 33 17.54 0.64 -9.96
C THR A 33 18.46 0.29 -11.13
N THR A 34 19.75 0.08 -10.85
CA THR A 34 20.75 -0.34 -11.84
C THR A 34 20.36 -1.67 -12.51
N THR A 35 19.98 -2.68 -11.73
CA THR A 35 19.47 -3.96 -12.25
C THR A 35 18.25 -3.76 -13.12
N ALA A 36 17.30 -2.91 -12.72
CA ALA A 36 16.08 -2.63 -13.50
C ALA A 36 16.40 -2.01 -14.87
N TYR A 37 17.39 -1.14 -14.96
CA TYR A 37 17.86 -0.59 -16.24
C TYR A 37 18.43 -1.70 -17.12
N GLY A 38 19.32 -2.53 -16.58
CA GLY A 38 19.91 -3.65 -17.32
C GLY A 38 18.87 -4.66 -17.83
N GLU A 39 17.95 -5.09 -16.96
CA GLU A 39 16.86 -6.01 -17.31
C GLU A 39 16.03 -5.49 -18.49
N VAL A 40 15.55 -4.24 -18.40
CA VAL A 40 14.64 -3.68 -19.40
C VAL A 40 15.34 -3.35 -20.71
N LEU A 41 16.55 -2.79 -20.66
CA LEU A 41 17.27 -2.41 -21.88
C LEU A 41 17.69 -3.66 -22.66
N ARG A 42 18.24 -4.69 -21.99
CA ARG A 42 18.56 -5.97 -22.65
C ARG A 42 17.34 -6.61 -23.28
N MET A 43 16.24 -6.71 -22.51
CA MET A 43 14.96 -7.23 -23.03
C MET A 43 14.49 -6.44 -24.25
N GLY A 44 14.55 -5.11 -24.23
CA GLY A 44 14.11 -4.30 -25.37
C GLY A 44 14.99 -4.50 -26.60
N PHE A 45 16.31 -4.56 -26.46
CA PHE A 45 17.18 -4.86 -27.60
C PHE A 45 16.98 -6.29 -28.12
N ASP A 46 16.72 -7.26 -27.25
CA ASP A 46 16.39 -8.62 -27.67
C ASP A 46 15.08 -8.67 -28.47
N VAL A 47 14.06 -7.92 -28.04
CA VAL A 47 12.81 -7.76 -28.79
C VAL A 47 13.06 -7.10 -30.16
N LEU A 48 13.93 -6.09 -30.24
CA LEU A 48 14.29 -5.47 -31.53
C LEU A 48 14.90 -6.50 -32.49
N TYR A 49 15.75 -7.39 -31.99
CA TYR A 49 16.26 -8.53 -32.77
C TYR A 49 15.16 -9.50 -33.19
N GLU A 50 14.26 -9.84 -32.28
CA GLU A 50 13.12 -10.74 -32.55
C GLU A 50 12.25 -10.20 -33.71
N ILE A 51 11.99 -8.90 -33.72
CA ILE A 51 11.17 -8.24 -34.75
C ILE A 51 11.95 -7.76 -35.98
N GLY A 52 13.20 -8.23 -36.15
CA GLY A 52 13.96 -8.07 -37.41
C GLY A 52 15.00 -6.96 -37.44
N TYR A 53 15.10 -6.10 -36.42
CA TYR A 53 16.16 -5.08 -36.37
C TYR A 53 17.51 -5.71 -35.96
N ARG A 54 18.55 -5.49 -36.78
CA ARG A 54 19.90 -6.03 -36.56
C ARG A 54 20.84 -4.96 -36.01
N ILE A 55 20.51 -4.42 -34.85
CA ILE A 55 21.30 -3.35 -34.21
C ILE A 55 22.52 -3.98 -33.54
N GLU A 56 23.73 -3.74 -34.04
CA GLU A 56 24.95 -4.24 -33.37
C GLU A 56 25.50 -3.29 -32.30
N ASN A 57 25.27 -1.98 -32.47
CA ASN A 57 25.70 -0.97 -31.52
C ASN A 57 24.48 -0.32 -30.90
N PRO A 58 24.25 -0.44 -29.57
CA PRO A 58 23.07 0.12 -28.91
C PRO A 58 22.99 1.66 -29.03
N ARG A 59 24.09 2.35 -29.39
CA ARG A 59 24.09 3.79 -29.73
C ARG A 59 23.32 4.10 -31.02
N ASN A 60 23.11 3.12 -31.89
CA ASN A 60 22.38 3.28 -33.16
C ASN A 60 20.86 3.23 -33.00
N ILE A 61 20.35 3.07 -31.77
CA ILE A 61 18.91 3.20 -31.51
C ILE A 61 18.41 4.60 -31.94
N ASN A 62 17.17 4.65 -32.45
CA ASN A 62 16.54 5.86 -32.97
C ASN A 62 15.04 5.80 -32.67
N GLU A 63 14.30 6.84 -33.06
CA GLU A 63 12.86 6.94 -32.79
C GLU A 63 12.05 5.78 -33.40
N THR A 64 12.40 5.32 -34.61
CA THR A 64 11.74 4.19 -35.29
C THR A 64 11.81 2.91 -34.46
N HIS A 65 12.96 2.62 -33.86
CA HIS A 65 13.12 1.45 -32.98
C HIS A 65 12.25 1.56 -31.73
N ILE A 66 12.14 2.75 -31.13
CA ILE A 66 11.29 2.97 -29.95
C ILE A 66 9.81 2.80 -30.30
N LYS A 67 9.38 3.29 -31.46
CA LYS A 67 8.04 3.09 -31.98
C LYS A 67 7.73 1.61 -32.12
N ALA A 68 8.59 0.86 -32.80
CA ALA A 68 8.43 -0.59 -32.99
C ALA A 68 8.35 -1.37 -31.66
N LEU A 69 9.14 -0.97 -30.65
CA LEU A 69 9.03 -1.54 -29.30
C LEU A 69 7.68 -1.28 -28.64
N CYS A 70 7.16 -0.05 -28.75
CA CYS A 70 5.86 0.30 -28.19
C CYS A 70 4.73 -0.49 -28.86
N GLU A 71 4.75 -0.57 -30.18
CA GLU A 71 3.79 -1.35 -30.97
C GLU A 71 3.86 -2.83 -30.62
N TYR A 72 5.06 -3.40 -30.54
CA TYR A 72 5.24 -4.81 -30.14
C TYR A 72 4.72 -5.07 -28.72
N TRP A 73 5.11 -4.27 -27.73
CA TRP A 73 4.66 -4.49 -26.35
C TRP A 73 3.16 -4.29 -26.19
N HIS A 74 2.58 -3.33 -26.90
CA HIS A 74 1.14 -3.14 -26.94
C HIS A 74 0.44 -4.34 -27.59
N GLY A 75 0.91 -4.80 -28.74
CA GLY A 75 0.38 -5.99 -29.43
C GLY A 75 0.51 -7.29 -28.63
N LYS A 76 1.49 -7.37 -27.69
CA LYS A 76 1.61 -8.46 -26.71
C LYS A 76 0.79 -8.24 -25.43
N ASN A 77 -0.17 -7.31 -25.44
CA ASN A 77 -1.05 -6.99 -24.30
C ASN A 77 -0.28 -6.68 -23.00
N LYS A 78 0.92 -6.07 -23.11
CA LYS A 78 1.67 -5.66 -21.93
C LYS A 78 0.97 -4.48 -21.27
N ALA A 79 0.84 -4.51 -19.95
CA ALA A 79 0.19 -3.43 -19.21
C ALA A 79 0.80 -2.06 -19.54
N ILE A 80 -0.03 -1.05 -19.79
CA ILE A 80 0.39 0.31 -20.16
C ILE A 80 1.41 0.89 -19.17
N SER A 81 1.23 0.64 -17.86
CA SER A 81 2.19 1.07 -16.83
C SER A 81 3.58 0.49 -17.02
N THR A 82 3.67 -0.74 -17.51
CA THR A 82 4.94 -1.42 -17.79
C THR A 82 5.58 -0.83 -19.04
N ILE A 83 4.80 -0.56 -20.09
CA ILE A 83 5.29 0.10 -21.31
C ILE A 83 5.85 1.49 -20.98
N GLN A 84 5.12 2.29 -20.19
CA GLN A 84 5.59 3.62 -19.75
C GLN A 84 6.86 3.54 -18.89
N ASP A 85 6.97 2.53 -18.03
CA ASP A 85 8.18 2.28 -17.23
C ASP A 85 9.38 1.91 -18.12
N TYR A 86 9.15 1.11 -19.16
CA TYR A 86 10.18 0.75 -20.13
C TYR A 86 10.62 1.97 -20.94
N LEU A 87 9.67 2.72 -21.50
CA LEU A 87 9.94 3.99 -22.20
C LEU A 87 10.73 4.97 -21.33
N SER A 88 10.42 5.06 -20.04
CA SER A 88 11.14 5.92 -19.11
C SER A 88 12.62 5.51 -18.98
N LYS A 89 12.93 4.22 -19.01
CA LYS A 89 14.31 3.72 -18.99
C LYS A 89 15.02 3.98 -20.31
N PHE A 90 14.35 3.76 -21.44
CA PHE A 90 14.88 4.11 -22.76
C PHE A 90 15.15 5.61 -22.90
N ARG A 91 14.34 6.48 -22.30
CA ARG A 91 14.56 7.93 -22.30
C ARG A 91 15.81 8.34 -21.53
N ILE A 92 16.06 7.70 -20.38
CA ILE A 92 17.30 7.95 -19.63
C ILE A 92 18.51 7.39 -20.37
N PHE A 93 18.39 6.17 -20.92
CA PHE A 93 19.42 5.57 -21.76
C PHE A 93 19.77 6.45 -22.98
N SER A 94 18.76 7.04 -23.65
CA SER A 94 19.00 7.94 -24.78
C SER A 94 19.81 9.17 -24.36
N GLY A 95 19.62 9.66 -23.13
CA GLY A 95 20.48 10.69 -22.54
C GLY A 95 21.94 10.26 -22.40
N TRP A 96 22.21 9.03 -21.94
CA TRP A 96 23.58 8.52 -21.78
C TRP A 96 24.36 8.40 -23.09
N ILE A 97 23.66 8.20 -24.21
CA ILE A 97 24.27 8.06 -25.54
C ILE A 97 24.20 9.34 -26.38
N GLY A 98 23.94 10.50 -25.76
CA GLY A 98 23.92 11.80 -26.45
C GLY A 98 22.66 12.07 -27.28
N LYS A 99 21.60 11.26 -27.12
CA LYS A 99 20.32 11.36 -27.85
C LYS A 99 19.18 11.81 -26.91
N LYS A 100 19.43 12.81 -26.08
CA LYS A 100 18.41 13.38 -25.18
C LYS A 100 17.26 13.96 -26.02
N GLY A 101 16.01 13.68 -25.62
CA GLY A 101 14.81 14.14 -26.34
C GLY A 101 14.31 13.19 -27.43
N MET A 102 15.07 12.17 -27.83
CA MET A 102 14.69 11.18 -28.84
C MET A 102 13.43 10.36 -28.47
N VAL A 103 13.23 10.08 -27.18
CA VAL A 103 12.13 9.23 -26.69
C VAL A 103 10.92 10.07 -26.28
N LYS A 104 9.89 10.03 -27.13
CA LYS A 104 8.60 10.74 -26.96
C LYS A 104 7.67 10.04 -25.96
N SER A 105 6.45 10.54 -25.79
CA SER A 105 5.45 9.94 -24.92
C SER A 105 4.76 8.75 -25.59
N LEU A 106 4.15 7.85 -24.80
CA LEU A 106 3.50 6.66 -25.36
C LEU A 106 2.41 6.98 -26.42
N PRO A 107 1.54 8.00 -26.22
CA PRO A 107 0.58 8.41 -27.24
C PRO A 107 1.18 8.81 -28.59
N ASP A 108 2.42 9.33 -28.61
CA ASP A 108 3.09 9.71 -29.86
C ASP A 108 3.46 8.48 -30.69
N TYR A 109 3.64 7.32 -30.06
CA TYR A 109 3.96 6.05 -30.71
C TYR A 109 2.74 5.18 -30.99
N LEU A 110 1.61 5.43 -30.33
CA LEU A 110 0.35 4.69 -30.50
C LEU A 110 -0.81 5.67 -30.80
N PRO A 111 -0.76 6.41 -31.92
CA PRO A 111 -1.72 7.48 -32.21
C PRO A 111 -3.15 6.97 -32.43
N ASN A 112 -3.30 5.70 -32.81
CA ASN A 112 -4.59 5.06 -33.07
C ASN A 112 -5.32 4.61 -31.79
N ILE A 113 -4.65 4.71 -30.63
CA ILE A 113 -5.24 4.32 -29.34
C ILE A 113 -5.69 5.60 -28.60
N PRO A 114 -6.93 5.66 -28.09
CA PRO A 114 -7.38 6.81 -27.31
C PRO A 114 -6.43 7.15 -26.15
N LYS A 115 -6.06 8.43 -26.02
CA LYS A 115 -5.09 8.91 -25.00
C LYS A 115 -5.48 8.51 -23.58
N GLN A 116 -6.78 8.39 -23.30
CA GLN A 116 -7.35 8.00 -22.02
C GLN A 116 -6.98 6.56 -21.66
N GLU A 117 -6.95 5.65 -22.63
CA GLU A 117 -6.56 4.24 -22.43
C GLU A 117 -5.06 4.10 -22.19
N LEU A 118 -4.27 5.00 -22.76
CA LEU A 118 -2.83 5.09 -22.55
C LEU A 118 -2.45 5.78 -21.23
N ARG A 119 -3.41 6.31 -20.47
CA ARG A 119 -3.16 7.01 -19.20
C ARG A 119 -3.21 6.04 -18.03
N VAL A 120 -2.16 6.03 -17.22
CA VAL A 120 -2.10 5.23 -15.99
C VAL A 120 -2.43 6.10 -14.79
N THR A 121 -3.48 5.75 -14.07
CA THR A 121 -3.76 6.31 -12.74
C THR A 121 -3.31 5.35 -11.65
N LYS A 122 -2.69 5.90 -10.59
CA LYS A 122 -2.33 5.13 -9.39
C LYS A 122 -3.35 5.28 -8.26
N VAL A 123 -4.39 6.09 -8.47
CA VAL A 123 -5.45 6.34 -7.50
C VAL A 123 -6.20 5.03 -7.24
N ALA A 124 -6.35 4.67 -5.97
CA ALA A 124 -7.15 3.52 -5.57
C ALA A 124 -8.63 3.83 -5.84
N LYS A 125 -9.30 2.93 -6.58
CA LYS A 125 -10.75 3.02 -6.83
C LYS A 125 -11.56 2.22 -5.81
N VAL A 126 -10.97 1.14 -5.31
CA VAL A 126 -11.47 0.28 -4.24
C VAL A 126 -10.36 0.14 -3.20
N SER A 127 -10.73 -0.21 -1.97
CA SER A 127 -9.74 -0.45 -0.92
C SER A 127 -8.77 -1.55 -1.31
N LYS A 128 -7.50 -1.34 -0.94
CA LYS A 128 -6.44 -2.36 -1.03
C LYS A 128 -6.16 -2.98 0.35
N GLY A 129 -6.85 -2.51 1.39
CA GLY A 129 -6.80 -3.04 2.74
C GLY A 129 -7.36 -4.46 2.79
N TRP A 130 -6.90 -5.25 3.75
CA TRP A 130 -7.30 -6.65 3.84
C TRP A 130 -8.76 -6.79 4.27
N THR A 131 -9.20 -5.99 5.24
CA THR A 131 -10.57 -6.08 5.77
C THR A 131 -11.63 -5.82 4.71
N GLU A 132 -11.46 -4.78 3.87
CA GLU A 132 -12.43 -4.47 2.80
C GLU A 132 -12.43 -5.47 1.65
N ASN A 133 -11.44 -6.37 1.59
CA ASN A 133 -11.38 -7.45 0.61
C ASN A 133 -11.78 -8.79 1.24
N GLY A 134 -12.50 -8.78 2.38
CA GLY A 134 -13.02 -9.98 3.03
C GLY A 134 -11.96 -10.83 3.75
N VAL A 135 -10.72 -10.32 3.91
CA VAL A 135 -9.66 -11.06 4.58
C VAL A 135 -9.76 -10.87 6.08
N ASN A 136 -9.99 -11.97 6.82
CA ASN A 136 -9.86 -11.99 8.28
C ASN A 136 -8.38 -11.88 8.69
N ILE A 137 -7.97 -10.69 9.14
CA ILE A 137 -6.57 -10.41 9.45
C ILE A 137 -6.07 -11.25 10.64
N SER A 138 -6.90 -11.44 11.67
CA SER A 138 -6.54 -12.24 12.86
C SER A 138 -6.26 -13.69 12.49
N GLU A 139 -7.11 -14.30 11.67
CA GLU A 139 -6.89 -15.66 11.16
C GLU A 139 -5.61 -15.77 10.33
N LYS A 140 -5.35 -14.81 9.44
CA LYS A 140 -4.12 -14.81 8.63
C LYS A 140 -2.86 -14.64 9.48
N ILE A 141 -2.91 -13.84 10.54
CA ILE A 141 -1.81 -13.70 11.49
C ILE A 141 -1.61 -14.99 12.30
N ALA A 142 -2.68 -15.67 12.73
CA ALA A 142 -2.60 -16.97 13.41
C ALA A 142 -2.01 -18.05 12.50
N LEU A 143 -2.46 -18.12 11.24
CA LEU A 143 -1.86 -19.02 10.23
C LEU A 143 -0.38 -18.71 9.99
N ALA A 144 -0.02 -17.43 9.93
CA ALA A 144 1.39 -17.02 9.81
C ALA A 144 2.22 -17.46 11.02
N GLU A 145 1.68 -17.33 12.24
CA GLU A 145 2.35 -17.73 13.49
C GLU A 145 2.65 -19.24 13.49
N ASN A 146 1.68 -20.05 13.08
CA ASN A 146 1.82 -21.50 13.01
C ASN A 146 2.88 -21.96 11.98
N ILE A 147 3.15 -21.16 10.95
CA ILE A 147 4.10 -21.50 9.88
C ILE A 147 5.49 -20.92 10.15
N ASP A 148 5.57 -19.65 10.52
CA ASP A 148 6.84 -18.94 10.77
C ASP A 148 6.59 -17.75 11.72
N LYS A 149 7.05 -17.90 12.96
CA LYS A 149 6.95 -16.88 14.01
C LYS A 149 7.52 -15.51 13.60
N ARG A 150 8.64 -15.44 12.86
CA ARG A 150 9.17 -14.13 12.44
C ARG A 150 8.24 -13.48 11.41
N PHE A 151 7.63 -14.26 10.54
CA PHE A 151 6.66 -13.77 9.56
C PHE A 151 5.43 -13.15 10.23
N SER A 152 4.83 -13.80 11.22
CA SER A 152 3.67 -13.24 11.95
C SER A 152 4.00 -11.91 12.63
N LEU A 153 5.18 -11.80 13.27
CA LEU A 153 5.65 -10.55 13.87
C LEU A 153 5.79 -9.44 12.82
N MET A 154 6.29 -9.76 11.61
CA MET A 154 6.32 -8.80 10.52
C MET A 154 4.91 -8.33 10.11
N LEU A 155 3.93 -9.23 10.07
CA LEU A 155 2.54 -8.85 9.73
C LEU A 155 1.94 -7.90 10.75
N ARG A 156 2.11 -8.21 12.05
CA ARG A 156 1.67 -7.36 13.16
C ARG A 156 2.27 -5.96 13.07
N MET A 157 3.59 -5.88 12.87
CA MET A 157 4.30 -4.59 12.71
C MET A 157 3.86 -3.81 11.45
N MET A 158 3.62 -4.51 10.35
CA MET A 158 3.13 -3.88 9.12
C MET A 158 1.71 -3.33 9.26
N LEU A 159 0.84 -4.02 10.01
CA LEU A 159 -0.52 -3.57 10.30
C LEU A 159 -0.52 -2.36 11.23
N ALA A 160 0.24 -2.43 12.34
CA ALA A 160 0.26 -1.40 13.38
C ALA A 160 1.02 -0.11 12.98
N PHE A 161 2.04 -0.21 12.11
CA PHE A 161 2.91 0.93 11.75
C PHE A 161 2.99 1.19 10.24
N GLY A 162 2.19 0.48 9.43
CA GLY A 162 2.16 0.67 7.98
C GLY A 162 3.50 0.41 7.30
N LEU A 163 4.40 -0.39 7.88
CA LEU A 163 5.76 -0.57 7.36
C LEU A 163 5.76 -1.18 5.96
N ARG A 164 6.68 -0.73 5.11
CA ARG A 164 6.93 -1.41 3.83
C ARG A 164 7.60 -2.76 4.11
N ARG A 165 7.40 -3.74 3.23
CA ARG A 165 8.05 -5.07 3.31
C ARG A 165 9.56 -5.00 3.60
N LYS A 166 10.29 -4.10 2.93
CA LYS A 166 11.72 -3.92 3.20
C LYS A 166 11.99 -3.24 4.54
N GLU A 167 11.16 -2.28 4.96
CA GLU A 167 11.34 -1.58 6.23
C GLU A 167 11.21 -2.59 7.38
N VAL A 168 10.11 -3.35 7.43
CA VAL A 168 9.88 -4.33 8.51
C VAL A 168 10.98 -5.38 8.60
N MET A 169 11.53 -5.84 7.46
CA MET A 169 12.64 -6.80 7.45
C MET A 169 13.92 -6.26 8.08
N HIS A 170 14.20 -4.96 7.99
CA HIS A 170 15.39 -4.35 8.58
C HIS A 170 15.15 -3.82 9.99
N THR A 171 13.89 -3.61 10.40
CA THR A 171 13.54 -3.03 11.69
C THR A 171 14.12 -3.85 12.84
N ARG A 172 14.96 -3.19 13.64
CA ARG A 172 15.41 -3.66 14.96
C ARG A 172 14.52 -3.02 16.02
N VAL A 173 13.48 -3.73 16.45
CA VAL A 173 12.37 -3.14 17.22
C VAL A 173 12.82 -2.45 18.50
N TRP A 174 13.78 -3.02 19.22
CA TRP A 174 14.35 -2.43 20.44
C TRP A 174 15.09 -1.10 20.21
N LYS A 175 15.73 -0.94 19.05
CA LYS A 175 16.41 0.30 18.66
C LYS A 175 15.42 1.34 18.10
N ALA A 176 14.41 0.86 17.38
CA ALA A 176 13.43 1.70 16.71
C ALA A 176 12.37 2.28 17.67
N ASP A 177 12.10 1.62 18.78
CA ASP A 177 11.16 2.07 19.81
C ASP A 177 11.76 3.20 20.67
N HIS A 178 11.20 4.41 20.55
CA HIS A 178 11.61 5.60 21.30
C HIS A 178 10.55 5.99 22.36
N GLY A 179 9.71 5.04 22.78
CA GLY A 179 8.68 5.25 23.79
C GLY A 179 7.36 5.76 23.19
N ASN A 180 7.35 6.98 22.65
CA ASN A 180 6.15 7.60 22.04
C ASN A 180 6.09 7.46 20.51
N LYS A 181 7.12 6.87 19.89
CA LYS A 181 7.23 6.73 18.44
C LYS A 181 8.10 5.54 18.04
N LEU A 182 7.84 5.01 16.86
CA LEU A 182 8.70 4.08 16.14
C LEU A 182 9.52 4.84 15.09
N VAL A 183 10.84 4.80 15.21
CA VAL A 183 11.77 5.48 14.29
C VAL A 183 12.19 4.54 13.16
N ILE A 184 12.05 5.01 11.92
CA ILE A 184 12.60 4.36 10.72
C ILE A 184 13.90 5.06 10.34
N TYR A 185 15.02 4.34 10.43
CA TYR A 185 16.34 4.93 10.23
C TYR A 185 16.71 5.10 8.74
N PRO A 186 17.66 6.00 8.41
CA PRO A 186 18.22 6.10 7.08
C PRO A 186 18.76 4.74 6.60
N GLY A 187 18.51 4.41 5.33
CA GLY A 187 18.88 3.11 4.74
C GLY A 187 17.83 1.99 4.91
N GLU A 188 16.91 2.10 5.87
CA GLU A 188 15.83 1.12 6.08
C GLU A 188 14.60 1.41 5.21
N ALA A 189 14.39 2.70 4.88
CA ALA A 189 13.27 3.18 4.07
C ALA A 189 13.57 3.25 2.57
N LYS A 190 12.51 3.25 1.76
CA LYS A 190 12.63 3.50 0.31
C LYS A 190 13.23 4.90 0.07
N GLY A 191 14.40 4.94 -0.57
CA GLY A 191 15.12 6.19 -0.84
C GLY A 191 15.89 6.73 0.37
N GLY A 192 16.04 5.94 1.44
CA GLY A 192 16.84 6.28 2.62
C GLY A 192 16.25 7.37 3.50
N ARG A 193 14.97 7.74 3.32
CA ARG A 193 14.33 8.82 4.07
C ARG A 193 13.94 8.34 5.49
N PRO A 194 14.50 8.93 6.56
CA PRO A 194 14.03 8.64 7.90
C PRO A 194 12.63 9.20 8.13
N ARG A 195 11.89 8.59 9.05
CA ARG A 195 10.62 9.15 9.56
C ARG A 195 10.32 8.60 10.94
N ASP A 196 9.54 9.37 11.67
CA ASP A 196 8.94 8.97 12.93
C ASP A 196 7.49 8.54 12.66
N ILE A 197 7.07 7.46 13.30
CA ILE A 197 5.69 6.99 13.31
C ILE A 197 5.24 7.05 14.77
N PHE A 198 4.41 8.04 15.11
CA PHE A 198 3.93 8.19 16.48
C PHE A 198 3.05 7.01 16.88
N ILE A 199 3.12 6.67 18.17
CA ILE A 199 2.26 5.67 18.79
C ILE A 199 1.03 6.43 19.25
N ASP A 200 -0.02 6.36 18.43
CA ASP A 200 -1.26 7.13 18.61
C ASP A 200 -2.30 6.34 19.42
N ASN A 201 -2.09 5.04 19.64
CA ASN A 201 -3.01 4.18 20.38
C ASN A 201 -2.30 3.04 21.15
N ASN A 202 -3.02 2.46 22.11
CA ASN A 202 -2.51 1.36 22.94
C ASN A 202 -2.26 0.09 22.12
N ASP A 203 -3.01 -0.17 21.05
CA ASP A 203 -2.85 -1.37 20.24
C ASP A 203 -1.46 -1.39 19.57
N GLN A 204 -0.97 -0.24 19.09
CA GLN A 204 0.39 -0.08 18.58
C GLN A 204 1.44 -0.39 19.65
N ARG A 205 1.24 0.09 20.88
CA ARG A 205 2.13 -0.17 22.02
C ARG A 205 2.17 -1.66 22.36
N GLN A 206 1.00 -2.30 22.47
CA GLN A 206 0.88 -3.74 22.73
C GLN A 206 1.57 -4.58 21.66
N VAL A 207 1.40 -4.23 20.37
CA VAL A 207 2.10 -4.91 19.27
C VAL A 207 3.62 -4.78 19.42
N LEU A 208 4.15 -3.58 19.74
CA LEU A 208 5.58 -3.40 19.91
C LEU A 208 6.13 -4.20 21.10
N ASP A 209 5.44 -4.18 22.24
CA ASP A 209 5.89 -4.90 23.44
C ASP A 209 5.84 -6.40 23.24
N TYR A 210 4.76 -6.90 22.60
CA TYR A 210 4.69 -8.29 22.18
C TYR A 210 5.87 -8.63 21.26
N VAL A 211 6.11 -7.87 20.18
CA VAL A 211 7.20 -8.18 19.24
C VAL A 211 8.58 -8.13 19.93
N LYS A 212 8.82 -7.16 20.82
CA LYS A 212 10.07 -7.07 21.62
C LYS A 212 10.27 -8.28 22.52
N SER A 213 9.20 -8.82 23.11
CA SER A 213 9.27 -10.04 23.93
C SER A 213 9.65 -11.30 23.12
N GLN A 214 9.49 -11.26 21.80
CA GLN A 214 9.71 -12.42 20.92
C GLN A 214 11.05 -12.40 20.18
N VAL A 215 11.85 -11.31 20.26
CA VAL A 215 13.09 -11.16 19.50
C VAL A 215 14.23 -10.60 20.35
N GLY A 216 15.47 -10.95 19.99
CA GLY A 216 16.66 -10.44 20.67
C GLY A 216 16.84 -8.92 20.51
N LYS A 217 17.50 -8.28 21.49
CA LYS A 217 17.66 -6.80 21.57
C LYS A 217 18.28 -6.16 20.33
N THR A 218 19.16 -6.87 19.64
CA THR A 218 19.87 -6.36 18.46
C THR A 218 19.36 -6.96 17.16
N GLU A 219 18.40 -7.88 17.21
CA GLU A 219 17.94 -8.60 16.03
C GLU A 219 16.98 -7.76 15.18
N PRO A 220 17.08 -7.81 13.84
CA PRO A 220 16.04 -7.33 12.97
C PRO A 220 14.93 -8.39 12.90
N LEU A 221 13.78 -8.01 12.35
CA LEU A 221 12.71 -9.00 12.14
C LEU A 221 13.02 -9.95 10.98
N GLY A 222 13.82 -9.51 9.99
CA GLY A 222 14.28 -10.34 8.87
C GLY A 222 14.97 -11.62 9.32
N TRP A 223 14.90 -12.67 8.50
CA TRP A 223 15.61 -13.92 8.74
C TRP A 223 17.11 -13.71 8.55
N HIS A 224 17.89 -14.11 9.55
CA HIS A 224 19.36 -14.04 9.56
C HIS A 224 20.03 -15.16 8.80
N THR A 225 19.44 -16.35 8.87
CA THR A 225 19.95 -17.57 8.26
C THR A 225 18.90 -18.16 7.31
N LYS A 226 19.38 -18.89 6.31
CA LYS A 226 18.55 -19.74 5.47
C LYS A 226 18.30 -21.06 6.20
N GLU A 227 17.42 -21.89 5.65
CA GLU A 227 17.13 -23.24 6.14
C GLU A 227 18.38 -24.14 6.25
N ASN A 228 19.38 -23.91 5.40
CA ASN A 228 20.65 -24.64 5.43
C ASN A 228 21.73 -24.01 6.34
N GLY A 229 21.36 -23.08 7.24
CA GLY A 229 22.27 -22.43 8.19
C GLY A 229 23.12 -21.29 7.62
N THR A 230 23.20 -21.10 6.29
CA THR A 230 23.98 -19.99 5.71
C THR A 230 23.33 -18.63 5.92
N ILE A 231 24.12 -17.55 5.89
CA ILE A 231 23.61 -16.17 6.05
C ILE A 231 22.57 -15.85 4.97
N ALA A 232 21.42 -15.34 5.39
CA ALA A 232 20.33 -14.93 4.52
C ALA A 232 20.54 -13.51 3.98
N SER A 233 20.48 -13.37 2.66
CA SER A 233 20.52 -12.07 1.99
C SER A 233 19.15 -11.38 2.01
N LEU A 234 19.10 -10.09 1.67
CA LEU A 234 17.83 -9.37 1.45
C LEU A 234 16.99 -10.00 0.33
N ALA A 235 17.64 -10.52 -0.72
CA ALA A 235 16.96 -11.21 -1.81
C ALA A 235 16.28 -12.50 -1.31
N TYR A 236 16.97 -13.26 -0.45
CA TYR A 236 16.39 -14.43 0.23
C TYR A 236 15.18 -14.02 1.08
N ASN A 237 15.34 -13.02 1.94
CA ASN A 237 14.27 -12.50 2.80
C ASN A 237 13.01 -12.11 2.00
N ILE A 238 13.18 -11.37 0.90
CA ILE A 238 12.06 -10.98 0.03
C ILE A 238 11.39 -12.22 -0.61
N LYS A 239 12.18 -13.18 -1.10
CA LYS A 239 11.64 -14.40 -1.72
C LYS A 239 10.93 -15.29 -0.69
N ARG A 240 11.46 -15.41 0.52
CA ARG A 240 10.85 -16.17 1.63
C ARG A 240 9.53 -15.52 2.06
N TYR A 241 9.51 -14.22 2.32
CA TYR A 241 8.28 -13.48 2.63
C TYR A 241 7.20 -13.66 1.58
N ASN A 242 7.52 -13.57 0.29
CA ASN A 242 6.52 -13.75 -0.76
C ASN A 242 5.97 -15.18 -0.80
N ARG A 243 6.81 -16.20 -0.53
CA ARG A 243 6.38 -17.59 -0.42
C ARG A 243 5.45 -17.78 0.78
N LEU A 244 5.79 -17.22 1.94
CA LEU A 244 4.96 -17.31 3.15
C LEU A 244 3.64 -16.54 3.00
N MET A 245 3.65 -15.39 2.32
CA MET A 245 2.41 -14.72 1.91
C MET A 245 1.53 -15.62 1.04
N ALA A 246 2.12 -16.31 0.06
CA ALA A 246 1.36 -17.23 -0.77
C ALA A 246 0.83 -18.44 0.02
N SER A 247 1.59 -18.97 0.99
CA SER A 247 1.17 -20.12 1.80
C SER A 247 -0.01 -19.82 2.72
N ILE A 248 -0.12 -18.59 3.24
CA ILE A 248 -1.32 -18.15 3.97
C ILE A 248 -2.47 -17.73 3.04
N GLY A 249 -2.33 -17.92 1.72
CA GLY A 249 -3.30 -17.46 0.73
C GLY A 249 -3.46 -15.95 0.80
N ILE A 250 -2.38 -15.21 0.54
CA ILE A 250 -2.41 -13.78 0.28
C ILE A 250 -1.65 -13.55 -1.03
N THR A 251 -2.38 -13.63 -2.13
CA THR A 251 -1.86 -13.31 -3.46
C THR A 251 -2.87 -12.48 -4.25
N LYS A 252 -2.39 -11.67 -5.19
CA LYS A 252 -3.28 -10.86 -6.04
C LYS A 252 -4.27 -11.73 -6.83
N LEU A 253 -3.88 -12.96 -7.19
CA LEU A 253 -4.71 -13.88 -7.95
C LEU A 253 -5.79 -14.56 -7.09
N LYS A 254 -5.46 -14.95 -5.86
CA LYS A 254 -6.37 -15.72 -5.00
C LYS A 254 -7.29 -14.85 -4.14
N ASP A 255 -6.78 -13.74 -3.59
CA ASP A 255 -7.47 -12.97 -2.55
C ASP A 255 -7.66 -11.50 -2.93
N GLY A 256 -7.33 -11.12 -4.17
CA GLY A 256 -7.39 -9.73 -4.66
C GLY A 256 -6.37 -8.77 -4.02
N VAL A 257 -5.75 -9.16 -2.91
CA VAL A 257 -4.81 -8.35 -2.12
C VAL A 257 -3.38 -8.90 -2.14
N THR A 258 -2.45 -8.11 -1.60
CA THR A 258 -1.06 -8.52 -1.41
C THR A 258 -0.62 -8.14 0.00
N GLY A 259 0.58 -8.55 0.42
CA GLY A 259 1.20 -8.05 1.65
C GLY A 259 1.29 -6.53 1.75
N HIS A 260 1.35 -5.81 0.61
CA HIS A 260 1.32 -4.34 0.63
C HIS A 260 -0.06 -3.77 1.01
N GLY A 261 -1.11 -4.60 0.97
CA GLY A 261 -2.46 -4.24 1.39
C GLY A 261 -2.54 -3.86 2.87
N LEU A 262 -1.72 -4.46 3.75
CA LEU A 262 -1.63 -4.05 5.17
C LEU A 262 -1.21 -2.59 5.34
N ARG A 263 -0.43 -2.05 4.40
CA ARG A 263 -0.07 -0.64 4.43
C ARG A 263 -1.21 0.27 3.97
N ALA A 264 -2.06 -0.20 3.05
CA ALA A 264 -3.30 0.51 2.72
C ALA A 264 -4.29 0.43 3.89
N GLN A 265 -4.40 -0.74 4.55
CA GLN A 265 -5.17 -0.93 5.78
C GLN A 265 -4.73 0.06 6.86
N TYR A 266 -3.42 0.16 7.14
CA TYR A 266 -2.88 1.15 8.08
C TYR A 266 -3.23 2.58 7.68
N ALA A 267 -3.11 2.94 6.40
CA ALA A 267 -3.45 4.28 5.91
C ALA A 267 -4.93 4.63 6.12
N GLU A 268 -5.82 3.67 5.89
CA GLU A 268 -7.25 3.82 6.14
C GLU A 268 -7.55 3.89 7.64
N ASN A 269 -6.97 3.01 8.46
CA ASN A 269 -7.15 3.03 9.92
C ASN A 269 -6.65 4.36 10.52
N SER A 270 -5.48 4.84 10.09
CA SER A 270 -4.93 6.13 10.53
C SER A 270 -5.84 7.29 10.14
N ALA A 271 -6.48 7.23 8.97
CA ALA A 271 -7.45 8.23 8.56
C ALA A 271 -8.68 8.21 9.47
N LEU A 272 -9.22 7.03 9.79
CA LEU A 272 -10.38 6.91 10.68
C LEU A 272 -10.07 7.39 12.10
N ILE A 273 -8.89 7.07 12.63
CA ILE A 273 -8.41 7.59 13.92
C ILE A 273 -8.35 9.13 13.90
N ALA A 274 -7.91 9.71 12.79
CA ALA A 274 -7.92 11.16 12.59
C ALA A 274 -9.32 11.74 12.31
N GLY A 275 -10.40 10.95 12.35
CA GLY A 275 -11.75 11.39 12.02
C GLY A 275 -11.93 11.74 10.54
N LEU A 276 -11.25 11.05 9.65
CA LEU A 276 -11.33 11.20 8.19
C LEU A 276 -11.77 9.87 7.57
N ILE A 277 -12.94 9.86 6.92
CA ILE A 277 -13.39 8.69 6.16
C ILE A 277 -12.73 8.72 4.79
N PRO A 278 -11.91 7.72 4.42
CA PRO A 278 -11.27 7.70 3.12
C PRO A 278 -12.25 7.43 1.96
N PRO A 279 -11.93 7.86 0.73
CA PRO A 279 -12.75 7.59 -0.46
C PRO A 279 -12.99 6.11 -0.74
N THR A 280 -12.01 5.26 -0.45
CA THR A 280 -12.16 3.80 -0.56
C THR A 280 -13.15 3.20 0.43
N LEU A 281 -13.52 3.95 1.47
CA LEU A 281 -14.51 3.59 2.49
C LEU A 281 -15.79 4.45 2.40
N GLY A 282 -16.02 5.13 1.26
CA GLY A 282 -17.25 5.89 1.01
C GLY A 282 -17.18 7.40 1.34
N GLY A 283 -16.05 7.88 1.85
CA GLY A 283 -15.86 9.29 2.18
C GLY A 283 -15.72 10.20 0.96
N SER A 284 -16.09 11.46 1.11
CA SER A 284 -16.09 12.46 0.02
C SER A 284 -15.36 13.75 0.43
N ALA A 285 -15.05 14.60 -0.55
CA ALA A 285 -14.32 15.86 -0.30
C ALA A 285 -15.10 16.85 0.58
N ASN A 286 -16.43 16.77 0.57
CA ASN A 286 -17.30 17.63 1.35
C ASN A 286 -17.54 17.13 2.78
N GLN A 287 -16.91 16.06 3.26
CA GLN A 287 -17.14 15.58 4.64
C GLN A 287 -16.64 16.55 5.73
N MET A 288 -15.72 17.45 5.38
CA MET A 288 -15.18 18.49 6.25
C MET A 288 -14.66 19.64 5.39
N GLU A 289 -14.32 20.76 6.02
CA GLU A 289 -13.72 21.90 5.33
C GLU A 289 -12.39 21.53 4.66
N LYS A 290 -12.11 22.15 3.51
CA LYS A 290 -10.99 21.79 2.64
C LYS A 290 -9.65 21.86 3.39
N ASP A 291 -9.43 22.89 4.20
CA ASP A 291 -8.16 23.08 4.91
C ASP A 291 -7.97 22.04 6.02
N VAL A 292 -9.05 21.65 6.70
CA VAL A 292 -9.05 20.55 7.67
C VAL A 292 -8.78 19.21 6.97
N LEU A 293 -9.41 18.99 5.81
CA LEU A 293 -9.19 17.80 4.99
C LEU A 293 -7.73 17.70 4.54
N ASP A 294 -7.16 18.79 4.02
CA ASP A 294 -5.78 18.83 3.54
C ASP A 294 -4.78 18.64 4.70
N LEU A 295 -5.06 19.20 5.88
CA LEU A 295 -4.25 18.99 7.10
C LEU A 295 -4.23 17.51 7.52
N LYS A 296 -5.40 16.87 7.65
CA LYS A 296 -5.48 15.43 8.01
C LYS A 296 -4.77 14.56 6.97
N ARG A 297 -4.93 14.88 5.68
CA ARG A 297 -4.22 14.16 4.60
C ARG A 297 -2.71 14.38 4.65
N ALA A 298 -2.23 15.55 5.07
CA ALA A 298 -0.80 15.82 5.27
C ALA A 298 -0.24 14.97 6.40
N GLN A 299 -0.90 14.93 7.55
CA GLN A 299 -0.52 14.09 8.69
C GLN A 299 -0.41 12.61 8.30
N ILE A 300 -1.43 12.07 7.62
CA ILE A 300 -1.41 10.66 7.17
C ILE A 300 -0.33 10.42 6.10
N SER A 301 -0.07 11.41 5.24
CA SER A 301 1.04 11.33 4.28
C SER A 301 2.39 11.19 4.99
N GLU A 302 2.60 11.93 6.08
CA GLU A 302 3.84 11.89 6.87
C GLU A 302 4.03 10.57 7.62
N LEU A 303 2.97 10.01 8.23
CA LEU A 303 2.99 8.66 8.83
C LEU A 303 3.42 7.59 7.80
N LEU A 304 2.98 7.75 6.55
CA LEU A 304 3.38 6.93 5.42
C LEU A 304 4.78 7.29 4.85
N GLY A 305 5.46 8.31 5.37
CA GLY A 305 6.79 8.72 4.91
C GLY A 305 6.78 9.38 3.53
N HIS A 306 5.72 10.13 3.23
CA HIS A 306 5.57 10.92 2.01
C HIS A 306 5.44 12.40 2.37
N SER A 307 6.06 13.29 1.60
CA SER A 307 5.93 14.75 1.76
C SER A 307 4.84 15.38 0.89
N ARG A 308 4.08 14.57 0.15
CA ARG A 308 3.08 15.04 -0.82
C ARG A 308 1.75 14.36 -0.54
N ILE A 309 0.77 15.18 -0.18
CA ILE A 309 -0.61 14.77 0.10
C ILE A 309 -1.17 13.87 -1.00
N ILE A 310 -0.89 14.16 -2.29
CA ILE A 310 -1.44 13.39 -3.43
C ILE A 310 -1.06 11.90 -3.43
N VAL A 311 0.02 11.51 -2.73
CA VAL A 311 0.47 10.11 -2.71
C VAL A 311 -0.49 9.22 -1.90
N THR A 312 -1.19 9.80 -0.93
CA THR A 312 -2.20 9.09 -0.12
C THR A 312 -3.32 8.49 -0.98
N ALA A 313 -3.64 9.13 -2.12
CA ALA A 313 -4.66 8.64 -3.04
C ALA A 313 -4.35 7.26 -3.64
N ALA A 314 -3.08 6.84 -3.64
CA ALA A 314 -2.72 5.49 -4.07
C ALA A 314 -3.08 4.40 -3.05
N TYR A 315 -3.27 4.78 -1.78
CA TYR A 315 -3.64 3.89 -0.69
C TYR A 315 -5.14 3.88 -0.46
N TYR A 316 -5.77 5.05 -0.36
CA TYR A 316 -7.16 5.17 0.05
C TYR A 316 -8.06 6.00 -0.87
N GLY A 317 -7.59 6.28 -2.09
CA GLY A 317 -8.38 6.96 -3.13
C GLY A 317 -8.31 8.49 -3.10
N ALA A 318 -8.84 9.12 -4.14
CA ALA A 318 -8.85 10.58 -4.28
C ALA A 318 -10.22 11.12 -3.83
N PHE A 319 -10.20 12.13 -2.96
CA PHE A 319 -11.41 12.83 -2.53
C PHE A 319 -12.01 13.55 -3.74
N LYS A 320 -13.25 13.21 -4.05
CA LYS A 320 -14.07 13.87 -5.06
C LYS A 320 -15.24 14.54 -4.36
N TYR A 321 -15.68 15.66 -4.90
CA TYR A 321 -17.00 16.20 -4.55
C TYR A 321 -18.06 15.23 -5.06
N LYS A 322 -19.01 14.85 -4.20
CA LYS A 322 -20.23 14.19 -4.66
C LYS A 322 -21.05 15.27 -5.37
N THR A 323 -21.28 15.09 -6.67
CA THR A 323 -22.13 15.97 -7.47
C THR A 323 -23.60 15.68 -7.17
N GLY A 324 -24.35 16.67 -6.71
CA GLY A 324 -25.76 16.59 -6.32
C GLY A 324 -26.18 17.83 -5.50
N ALA A 325 -27.47 17.99 -5.21
CA ALA A 325 -27.98 19.00 -4.28
C ALA A 325 -27.18 18.97 -2.96
N PRO A 326 -27.04 20.10 -2.21
CA PRO A 326 -26.32 20.12 -0.95
C PRO A 326 -26.85 19.01 -0.05
N ILE A 327 -26.04 17.96 0.12
CA ILE A 327 -26.37 16.83 0.99
C ILE A 327 -26.21 17.35 2.41
N ASP A 328 -27.29 17.38 3.16
CA ASP A 328 -27.22 17.53 4.60
C ASP A 328 -26.38 16.38 5.17
N ARG A 329 -25.16 16.71 5.59
CA ARG A 329 -24.16 15.75 6.06
C ARG A 329 -24.63 15.08 7.35
N LEU A 330 -25.34 15.83 8.20
CA LEU A 330 -25.87 15.34 9.45
C LEU A 330 -27.00 14.36 9.17
N ALA A 331 -27.96 14.74 8.33
CA ALA A 331 -29.05 13.85 7.94
C ALA A 331 -28.55 12.55 7.29
N LEU A 332 -27.55 12.63 6.41
CA LEU A 332 -26.97 11.42 5.80
C LEU A 332 -26.23 10.55 6.83
N PHE A 333 -25.56 11.16 7.80
CA PHE A 333 -24.93 10.42 8.90
C PHE A 333 -25.98 9.68 9.73
N GLN A 334 -27.02 10.37 10.18
CA GLN A 334 -28.14 9.82 10.95
C GLN A 334 -28.80 8.66 10.22
N ILE A 335 -29.22 8.86 8.97
CA ILE A 335 -29.86 7.83 8.14
C ILE A 335 -28.98 6.58 8.03
N ASN A 336 -27.67 6.76 7.77
CA ASN A 336 -26.77 5.61 7.66
C ASN A 336 -26.65 4.84 8.98
N MET A 337 -26.54 5.55 10.10
CA MET A 337 -26.44 4.93 11.41
C MET A 337 -27.74 4.21 11.78
N GLU A 338 -28.89 4.86 11.72
CA GLU A 338 -30.19 4.27 12.06
C GLU A 338 -30.53 3.06 11.18
N THR A 339 -30.29 3.16 9.86
CA THR A 339 -30.51 2.04 8.95
C THR A 339 -29.64 0.84 9.34
N ALA A 340 -28.37 1.08 9.69
CA ALA A 340 -27.47 0.01 10.08
C ALA A 340 -27.87 -0.60 11.42
N LEU A 341 -28.24 0.21 12.40
CA LEU A 341 -28.70 -0.23 13.71
C LEU A 341 -29.93 -1.15 13.58
N ASN A 342 -30.90 -0.78 12.75
CA ASN A 342 -32.10 -1.58 12.49
C ASN A 342 -31.81 -2.90 11.77
N LYS A 343 -30.70 -3.00 11.03
CA LYS A 343 -30.27 -4.24 10.37
C LYS A 343 -29.55 -5.21 11.31
N ILE A 344 -29.09 -4.79 12.49
CA ILE A 344 -28.36 -5.68 13.41
C ILE A 344 -29.34 -6.70 14.02
N PRO A 345 -29.17 -8.01 13.79
CA PRO A 345 -30.08 -9.00 14.33
C PRO A 345 -30.03 -9.00 15.87
N PRO A 346 -31.16 -9.00 16.58
CA PRO A 346 -31.18 -8.99 18.06
C PRO A 346 -30.38 -10.14 18.69
N THR A 347 -30.28 -11.29 18.00
CA THR A 347 -29.49 -12.46 18.43
C THR A 347 -27.98 -12.21 18.48
N THR A 348 -27.49 -11.20 17.75
CA THR A 348 -26.07 -10.80 17.75
C THR A 348 -25.73 -9.75 18.81
N LEU A 349 -26.75 -9.19 19.48
CA LEU A 349 -26.59 -8.19 20.55
C LEU A 349 -26.27 -8.87 21.89
N LEU A 350 -25.05 -9.38 21.98
CA LEU A 350 -24.51 -10.07 23.16
C LEU A 350 -24.39 -9.14 24.38
N ASN A 351 -24.14 -9.74 25.55
CA ASN A 351 -23.83 -8.99 26.75
C ASN A 351 -22.47 -8.29 26.59
N VAL A 352 -22.43 -7.01 26.97
CA VAL A 352 -21.23 -6.18 26.88
C VAL A 352 -20.32 -6.48 28.08
N PRO A 353 -19.06 -6.92 27.87
CA PRO A 353 -18.08 -7.08 28.95
C PRO A 353 -17.90 -5.80 29.77
N GLU A 354 -17.67 -5.91 31.08
CA GLU A 354 -17.59 -4.73 31.96
C GLU A 354 -16.52 -3.73 31.51
N GLU A 355 -15.37 -4.24 31.06
CA GLU A 355 -14.25 -3.46 30.54
C GLU A 355 -14.59 -2.68 29.26
N HIS A 356 -15.62 -3.07 28.52
CA HIS A 356 -16.07 -2.39 27.30
C HIS A 356 -17.22 -1.40 27.57
N LYS A 357 -17.93 -1.50 28.70
CA LYS A 357 -19.13 -0.69 28.95
C LYS A 357 -18.84 0.80 28.98
N ALA A 358 -17.74 1.22 29.62
CA ALA A 358 -17.37 2.64 29.69
C ALA A 358 -17.10 3.22 28.29
N HIS A 359 -16.37 2.48 27.46
CA HIS A 359 -16.14 2.84 26.06
C HIS A 359 -17.43 2.93 25.25
N CYS A 360 -18.32 1.95 25.40
CA CYS A 360 -19.58 1.93 24.69
C CYS A 360 -20.48 3.10 25.11
N ARG A 361 -20.58 3.42 26.40
CA ARG A 361 -21.37 4.57 26.89
C ARG A 361 -20.88 5.88 26.30
N LYS A 362 -19.57 6.11 26.30
CA LYS A 362 -18.99 7.32 25.68
C LYS A 362 -19.36 7.43 24.20
N MET A 363 -19.30 6.33 23.45
CA MET A 363 -19.69 6.32 22.05
C MET A 363 -21.21 6.47 21.81
N VAL A 364 -22.04 6.06 22.78
CA VAL A 364 -23.48 6.38 22.78
C VAL A 364 -23.67 7.89 22.97
N GLU A 365 -23.01 8.49 23.97
CA GLU A 365 -23.06 9.94 24.22
C GLU A 365 -22.59 10.74 22.98
N GLU A 366 -21.48 10.34 22.35
CA GLU A 366 -20.98 10.94 21.10
C GLU A 366 -22.00 10.85 19.94
N LEU A 367 -22.90 9.85 19.93
CA LEU A 367 -23.93 9.70 18.89
C LEU A 367 -25.24 10.43 19.23
N GLU A 368 -25.55 10.57 20.52
CA GLU A 368 -26.69 11.36 21.00
C GLU A 368 -26.54 12.85 20.65
N GLU A 369 -25.30 13.38 20.61
CA GLU A 369 -25.00 14.73 20.10
C GLU A 369 -25.43 14.94 18.62
N PHE A 370 -25.67 13.85 17.89
CA PHE A 370 -26.11 13.84 16.50
C PHE A 370 -27.52 13.27 16.34
N ASP A 371 -28.32 13.23 17.42
CA ASP A 371 -29.68 12.69 17.48
C ASP A 371 -29.80 11.21 17.06
N VAL A 372 -28.72 10.42 17.19
CA VAL A 372 -28.74 8.98 16.89
C VAL A 372 -28.97 8.18 18.18
N CYS A 373 -30.20 7.75 18.42
CA CYS A 373 -30.53 6.90 19.57
C CYS A 373 -30.02 5.47 19.39
N THR A 374 -29.26 4.96 20.35
CA THR A 374 -28.71 3.59 20.30
C THR A 374 -28.45 3.02 21.69
N THR A 375 -27.92 1.80 21.76
CA THR A 375 -27.62 1.14 23.04
C THR A 375 -26.16 0.71 23.09
N ILE A 376 -25.64 0.48 24.29
CA ILE A 376 -24.27 -0.04 24.47
C ILE A 376 -24.06 -1.39 23.75
N LYS A 377 -25.11 -2.19 23.55
CA LYS A 377 -25.01 -3.47 22.82
C LYS A 377 -24.81 -3.27 21.33
N HIS A 378 -25.53 -2.32 20.74
CA HIS A 378 -25.33 -1.95 19.34
C HIS A 378 -23.92 -1.39 19.11
N ILE A 379 -23.46 -0.51 19.99
CA ILE A 379 -22.10 0.04 19.91
C ILE A 379 -21.05 -1.05 20.07
N HIS A 380 -21.23 -1.97 21.01
CA HIS A 380 -20.34 -3.11 21.16
C HIS A 380 -20.23 -3.91 19.85
N TYR A 381 -21.36 -4.25 19.23
CA TYR A 381 -21.37 -4.96 17.95
C TYR A 381 -20.62 -4.19 16.85
N LEU A 382 -20.94 -2.91 16.66
CA LEU A 382 -20.30 -2.08 15.62
C LEU A 382 -18.79 -1.96 15.86
N TRP A 383 -18.39 -1.79 17.12
CA TRP A 383 -16.99 -1.63 17.49
C TRP A 383 -16.20 -2.93 17.38
N GLU A 384 -16.79 -4.09 17.64
CA GLU A 384 -16.17 -5.39 17.35
C GLU A 384 -15.89 -5.54 15.85
N GLN A 385 -16.82 -5.14 14.97
CA GLN A 385 -16.58 -5.14 13.52
C GLN A 385 -15.45 -4.18 13.13
N HIS A 386 -15.37 -3.00 13.75
CA HIS A 386 -14.26 -2.07 13.56
C HIS A 386 -12.92 -2.67 14.02
N SER A 387 -12.92 -3.34 15.17
CA SER A 387 -11.73 -3.90 15.82
C SER A 387 -11.03 -4.96 14.96
N LYS A 388 -11.79 -5.70 14.13
CA LYS A 388 -11.25 -6.62 13.12
C LYS A 388 -10.23 -5.98 12.16
N ARG A 389 -10.30 -4.66 11.93
CA ARG A 389 -9.34 -3.90 11.12
C ARG A 389 -7.93 -3.84 11.70
N PHE A 390 -7.78 -4.13 13.00
CA PHE A 390 -6.54 -4.05 13.76
C PHE A 390 -6.03 -5.44 14.17
N ALA A 391 -6.73 -6.51 13.77
CA ALA A 391 -6.52 -7.87 14.28
C ALA A 391 -6.58 -7.93 15.82
N SER A 392 -7.46 -7.11 16.42
CA SER A 392 -7.73 -7.06 17.85
C SER A 392 -9.18 -7.47 18.10
N PRO A 393 -9.48 -8.20 19.20
CA PRO A 393 -10.86 -8.41 19.63
C PRO A 393 -11.54 -7.09 20.02
N TRP A 394 -10.77 -6.14 20.56
CA TRP A 394 -11.24 -4.81 20.94
C TRP A 394 -10.15 -3.78 20.68
N ALA A 395 -10.33 -2.96 19.65
CA ALA A 395 -9.42 -1.86 19.35
C ALA A 395 -9.65 -0.72 20.35
N SER A 396 -8.57 -0.14 20.86
CA SER A 396 -8.67 0.93 21.85
C SER A 396 -9.38 2.17 21.25
N PRO A 397 -10.56 2.58 21.77
CA PRO A 397 -11.25 3.77 21.28
C PRO A 397 -10.40 5.02 21.41
N GLN A 398 -10.57 5.92 20.45
CA GLN A 398 -9.81 7.17 20.34
C GLN A 398 -10.72 8.36 20.67
N HIS A 399 -10.23 9.58 20.43
CA HIS A 399 -11.03 10.80 20.65
C HIS A 399 -12.07 11.07 19.54
N SER A 400 -12.02 10.35 18.42
CA SER A 400 -12.89 10.55 17.26
C SER A 400 -13.34 9.21 16.68
N ASN A 401 -14.34 8.58 17.30
CA ASN A 401 -14.80 7.23 16.95
C ASN A 401 -15.95 7.22 15.91
N LEU A 402 -16.64 8.35 15.74
CA LEU A 402 -17.79 8.46 14.84
C LEU A 402 -17.49 8.05 13.39
N ALA A 403 -16.32 8.45 12.86
CA ALA A 403 -15.90 8.05 11.51
C ALA A 403 -15.75 6.52 11.38
N ALA A 404 -15.26 5.86 12.42
CA ALA A 404 -15.13 4.41 12.46
C ALA A 404 -16.49 3.72 12.51
N LEU A 405 -17.40 4.19 13.37
CA LEU A 405 -18.78 3.68 13.48
C LEU A 405 -19.54 3.87 12.16
N GLN A 406 -19.44 5.05 11.55
CA GLN A 406 -20.10 5.34 10.28
C GLN A 406 -19.62 4.42 9.15
N VAL A 407 -18.33 4.10 9.09
CA VAL A 407 -17.81 3.15 8.08
C VAL A 407 -18.38 1.75 8.27
N VAL A 408 -18.50 1.28 9.51
CA VAL A 408 -19.12 -0.03 9.80
C VAL A 408 -20.60 0.01 9.41
N ALA A 409 -21.32 1.07 9.78
CA ALA A 409 -22.73 1.25 9.42
C ALA A 409 -22.95 1.27 7.90
N MET A 410 -22.15 2.04 7.16
CA MET A 410 -22.20 2.07 5.69
C MET A 410 -21.96 0.69 5.07
N ARG A 411 -21.07 -0.12 5.66
CA ARG A 411 -20.85 -1.50 5.19
C ARG A 411 -22.08 -2.37 5.41
N LEU A 412 -22.65 -2.38 6.62
CA LEU A 412 -23.88 -3.13 6.92
C LEU A 412 -25.05 -2.71 6.03
N ASN A 413 -25.11 -1.44 5.65
CA ASN A 413 -26.12 -0.94 4.71
C ASN A 413 -25.92 -1.48 3.30
N GLY A 414 -24.67 -1.63 2.86
CA GLY A 414 -24.30 -2.14 1.54
C GLY A 414 -24.24 -3.67 1.42
N GLU A 415 -24.14 -4.39 2.54
CA GLU A 415 -24.31 -5.85 2.58
C GLU A 415 -25.77 -6.17 2.23
N LYS A 416 -25.96 -6.99 1.18
CA LYS A 416 -27.25 -7.64 0.96
C LYS A 416 -27.48 -8.54 2.16
N VAL A 417 -28.66 -8.46 2.78
CA VAL A 417 -29.08 -9.47 3.76
C VAL A 417 -29.12 -10.77 2.98
N ASP A 418 -28.19 -11.69 3.27
CA ASP A 418 -28.34 -13.07 2.81
C ASP A 418 -29.60 -13.58 3.51
N ASP A 419 -30.69 -13.68 2.74
CA ASP A 419 -31.91 -14.35 3.19
C ASP A 419 -31.59 -15.84 3.36
N GLN A 420 -31.56 -16.24 4.64
CA GLN A 420 -31.76 -17.59 5.21
C GLN A 420 -30.85 -18.74 4.75
#